data_AF-A0A7S2Z904-F1
#
_entry.id   AF-A0A7S2Z904-F1
#
_cell.length_a   1.000
_cell.length_b   1.000
_cell.length_c   1.000
_cell.angle_alpha   90.00
_cell.angle_beta   90.00
_cell.angle_gamma   90.00
#
_symmetry.space_group_name_H-M   'P 1'
#
loop_
_entity.id
_entity.type
_entity.pdbx_description
1 polymer ?
#
loop_
_entity_poly.entity_id
_entity_poly.type
_entity_poly.pdbx_seq_one_letter_code
_entity_poly.pdbx_strand_id
1 'polypeptide(L)'
;ANVMFSTPMRAVLHARKTGDLGDLNPIPWPAITGNCAAWLGYSYFKRDWFVYLANQPGFLMGLFYTFTAVGLSSSRTRDVMTAIILALGLALPSIAVVLNLPMRDYDEEKKAFVWGMVCNLILVCYYSAPMSTL
;
A
#
# COMPACT_ATOMS: atom_id res chain seq x y z
N ALA A 1 -14.24 -4.16 4.86
CA ALA A 1 -12.92 -4.21 4.18
C ALA A 1 -11.94 -5.16 4.86
N ASN A 2 -11.72 -5.06 6.18
CA ASN A 2 -10.63 -5.77 6.89
C ASN A 2 -10.47 -7.28 6.64
N VAL A 3 -11.56 -8.04 6.54
CA VAL A 3 -11.51 -9.49 6.29
C VAL A 3 -10.92 -9.81 4.91
N MET A 4 -11.14 -8.96 3.91
CA MET A 4 -10.64 -9.16 2.53
C MET A 4 -9.11 -9.26 2.50
N PHE A 5 -8.41 -8.50 3.35
CA PHE A 5 -6.95 -8.53 3.43
C PHE A 5 -6.42 -9.85 4.00
N SER A 6 -7.24 -10.64 4.71
CA SER A 6 -6.85 -11.95 5.23
C SER A 6 -6.94 -13.08 4.19
N THR A 7 -7.56 -12.81 3.03
CA THR A 7 -7.78 -13.80 1.96
C THR A 7 -6.49 -14.56 1.55
N PRO A 8 -5.35 -13.89 1.27
CA PRO A 8 -4.13 -14.59 0.89
C PRO A 8 -3.35 -15.18 2.08
N MET A 9 -3.76 -14.95 3.33
CA MET A 9 -2.99 -15.33 4.54
C MET A 9 -2.61 -16.80 4.54
N ARG A 10 -3.57 -17.69 4.30
CA ARG A 10 -3.31 -19.15 4.32
C ARG A 10 -2.31 -19.56 3.24
N ALA A 11 -2.45 -19.02 2.04
CA ALA A 11 -1.56 -19.33 0.93
C ALA A 11 -0.15 -18.79 1.16
N VAL A 12 -0.02 -17.59 1.72
CA VAL A 12 1.29 -17.01 2.07
C VAL A 12 1.96 -17.80 3.20
N LEU A 13 1.22 -18.21 4.23
CA LEU A 13 1.75 -19.06 5.29
C LEU A 13 2.22 -20.42 4.77
N HIS A 14 1.48 -21.01 3.82
CA HIS A 14 1.90 -22.23 3.13
C HIS A 14 3.20 -22.00 2.36
N ALA A 15 3.28 -20.93 1.56
CA ALA A 15 4.47 -20.58 0.80
C ALA A 15 5.72 -20.39 1.67
N ARG A 16 5.57 -19.79 2.86
CA ARG A 16 6.66 -19.68 3.85
C ARG A 16 7.13 -21.03 4.36
N LYS A 17 6.19 -21.95 4.59
CA LYS A 17 6.49 -23.28 5.13
C LYS A 17 7.20 -24.14 4.09
N THR A 18 6.82 -24.02 2.82
CA THR A 18 7.39 -24.79 1.71
C THR A 18 8.64 -24.14 1.12
N GLY A 19 8.84 -22.84 1.34
CA GLY A 19 9.92 -22.09 0.69
C GLY A 19 9.65 -21.79 -0.79
N ASP A 20 8.38 -21.85 -1.21
CA ASP A 20 7.97 -21.66 -2.60
C ASP A 20 6.66 -20.86 -2.68
N LEU A 21 6.63 -19.83 -3.53
CA LEU A 21 5.45 -19.00 -3.76
C LEU A 21 4.34 -19.72 -4.52
N GLY A 22 4.66 -20.76 -5.29
CA GLY A 22 3.73 -21.40 -6.21
C GLY A 22 3.12 -20.40 -7.19
N ASP A 23 1.81 -20.44 -7.35
CA ASP A 23 1.07 -19.59 -8.31
C ASP A 23 0.67 -18.21 -7.75
N LEU A 24 1.16 -17.83 -6.57
CA LEU A 24 0.85 -16.52 -5.99
C LEU A 24 1.52 -15.40 -6.79
N ASN A 25 0.72 -14.42 -7.24
CA ASN A 25 1.25 -13.19 -7.82
C ASN A 25 1.61 -12.19 -6.71
N PRO A 26 2.91 -11.88 -6.49
CA PRO A 26 3.33 -11.05 -5.37
C PRO A 26 3.34 -9.54 -5.67
N ILE A 27 3.27 -9.15 -6.94
CA ILE A 27 3.39 -7.75 -7.40
C ILE A 27 2.31 -6.82 -6.79
N PRO A 28 1.05 -7.26 -6.60
CA PRO A 28 0.02 -6.40 -6.01
C PRO A 28 0.24 -6.05 -4.53
N TRP A 29 0.98 -6.85 -3.76
CA TRP A 29 1.09 -6.66 -2.30
C TRP A 29 1.82 -5.37 -1.89
N PRO A 30 2.97 -5.01 -2.51
CA PRO A 30 3.56 -3.67 -2.33
C PRO A 30 2.60 -2.52 -2.62
N ALA A 31 1.80 -2.64 -3.69
CA ALA A 31 0.84 -1.61 -4.10
C ALA A 31 -0.31 -1.47 -3.09
N ILE A 32 -0.86 -2.59 -2.60
CA ILE A 32 -1.86 -2.61 -1.52
C ILE A 32 -1.30 -1.96 -0.26
N THR A 33 -0.05 -2.26 0.08
CA THR A 33 0.63 -1.68 1.25
C THR A 33 0.69 -0.16 1.15
N GLY A 34 1.16 0.38 0.01
CA GLY A 34 1.22 1.84 -0.16
C GLY A 34 -0.15 2.49 -0.30
N ASN A 35 -1.16 1.82 -0.87
CA ASN A 35 -2.53 2.31 -0.87
C ASN A 35 -3.08 2.44 0.55
N CYS A 36 -2.90 1.41 1.39
CA CYS A 36 -3.30 1.49 2.79
C CYS A 36 -2.52 2.58 3.53
N ALA A 37 -1.21 2.70 3.30
CA ALA A 37 -0.39 3.76 3.89
C ALA A 37 -0.87 5.17 3.50
N ALA A 38 -1.27 5.37 2.24
CA ALA A 38 -1.86 6.62 1.79
C ALA A 38 -3.17 6.91 2.54
N TRP A 39 -4.08 5.95 2.67
CA TRP A 39 -5.31 6.14 3.44
C TRP A 39 -5.07 6.35 4.94
N LEU A 40 -4.04 5.76 5.53
CA LEU A 40 -3.60 6.09 6.88
C LEU A 40 -3.17 7.56 6.99
N GLY A 41 -2.41 8.08 6.03
CA GLY A 41 -2.11 9.52 5.96
C GLY A 41 -3.36 10.39 5.79
N TYR A 42 -4.36 9.93 5.03
CA TYR A 42 -5.62 10.65 4.86
C TYR A 42 -6.39 10.76 6.18
N SER A 43 -6.40 9.66 6.94
CA SER A 43 -7.04 9.61 8.26
C SER A 43 -6.45 10.63 9.23
N TYR A 44 -5.15 10.93 9.11
CA TYR A 44 -4.48 11.97 9.89
C TYR A 44 -5.03 13.37 9.55
N PHE A 45 -5.04 13.74 8.27
CA PHE A 45 -5.52 15.08 7.86
C PHE A 45 -7.02 15.28 8.13
N LYS A 46 -7.85 14.24 7.97
CA LYS A 46 -9.29 14.31 8.28
C LYS A 46 -9.63 14.06 9.75
N ARG A 47 -8.67 13.64 10.58
CA ARG A 47 -8.87 13.20 11.97
C ARG A 47 -9.94 12.11 12.10
N ASP A 48 -9.91 11.15 11.18
CA ASP A 48 -10.94 10.11 11.04
C ASP A 48 -10.42 8.73 11.46
N TRP A 49 -10.80 8.29 12.66
CA TRP A 49 -10.44 6.97 13.20
C TRP A 49 -11.03 5.80 12.43
N PHE A 50 -12.17 5.96 11.76
CA PHE A 50 -12.79 4.88 11.00
C PHE A 50 -11.95 4.54 9.77
N VAL A 51 -11.44 5.56 9.08
CA VAL A 51 -10.51 5.36 7.94
C VAL A 51 -9.21 4.71 8.42
N TYR A 52 -8.67 5.15 9.56
CA TYR A 52 -7.49 4.54 10.17
C TYR A 52 -7.69 3.05 10.42
N LEU A 53 -8.75 2.68 11.16
CA LEU A 53 -9.05 1.30 11.55
C LEU A 53 -9.44 0.40 10.36
N ALA A 54 -9.94 0.99 9.27
CA ALA A 54 -10.25 0.27 8.04
C ALA A 54 -9.01 -0.06 7.19
N ASN A 55 -7.90 0.67 7.35
CA ASN A 55 -6.70 0.51 6.53
C ASN A 55 -5.52 -0.07 7.30
N GLN A 56 -5.45 0.12 8.62
CA GLN A 56 -4.34 -0.36 9.45
C GLN A 56 -4.13 -1.88 9.35
N PRO A 57 -5.17 -2.74 9.38
CA PRO A 57 -4.98 -4.18 9.18
C PRO A 57 -4.45 -4.52 7.79
N GLY A 58 -4.94 -3.82 6.76
CA GLY A 58 -4.50 -4.00 5.37
C GLY A 58 -3.04 -3.61 5.17
N PHE A 59 -2.59 -2.53 5.81
CA PHE A 59 -1.20 -2.12 5.80
C PHE A 59 -0.28 -3.18 6.42
N LEU A 60 -0.63 -3.70 7.60
CA LEU A 60 0.18 -4.71 8.29
C LEU A 60 0.23 -6.03 7.52
N MET A 61 -0.92 -6.50 7.02
CA MET A 61 -0.98 -7.71 6.21
C MET A 61 -0.24 -7.53 4.88
N GLY A 62 -0.38 -6.38 4.22
CA GLY A 62 0.36 -6.03 3.01
C GLY A 62 1.87 -6.12 3.21
N LEU A 63 2.39 -5.50 4.27
CA LEU A 63 3.81 -5.61 4.64
C LEU A 63 4.24 -7.06 4.84
N PHE A 64 3.47 -7.84 5.61
CA PHE A 64 3.77 -9.24 5.86
C PHE A 64 3.83 -10.07 4.57
N TYR A 65 2.87 -9.87 3.66
CA TYR A 65 2.85 -10.57 2.37
C TYR A 65 4.01 -10.13 1.48
N THR A 66 4.25 -8.82 1.38
CA THR A 66 5.34 -8.24 0.59
C THR A 66 6.71 -8.77 1.04
N PHE A 67 7.02 -8.73 2.33
CA PHE A 67 8.32 -9.22 2.83
C PHE A 67 8.48 -10.72 2.62
N THR A 68 7.40 -11.48 2.78
CA THR A 68 7.42 -12.92 2.50
C THR A 68 7.71 -13.18 1.02
N ALA A 69 6.99 -12.52 0.11
CA ALA A 69 7.20 -12.73 -1.32
C ALA A 69 8.56 -12.25 -1.81
N VAL A 70 9.09 -11.13 -1.30
CA VAL A 70 10.43 -10.64 -1.68
C VAL A 70 11.50 -11.71 -1.42
N GLY A 71 11.38 -12.46 -0.32
CA GLY A 71 12.32 -13.54 0.02
C GLY A 71 12.19 -14.78 -0.87
N LEU A 72 11.01 -15.01 -1.46
CA LEU A 72 10.71 -16.22 -2.23
C LEU A 72 10.61 -15.97 -3.75
N SER A 73 10.62 -14.71 -4.19
CA SER A 73 10.46 -14.32 -5.60
C SER A 73 11.76 -14.41 -6.39
N SER A 74 11.61 -14.56 -7.72
CA SER A 74 12.73 -14.38 -8.66
C SER A 74 13.36 -12.98 -8.55
N SER A 75 14.63 -12.84 -8.97
CA SER A 75 15.33 -11.54 -8.94
C SER A 75 14.55 -10.44 -9.63
N ARG A 76 13.99 -10.69 -10.82
CA ARG A 76 13.22 -9.70 -11.57
C ARG A 76 11.96 -9.26 -10.83
N THR A 77 11.18 -10.22 -10.32
CA THR A 77 9.96 -9.90 -9.56
C THR A 77 10.28 -9.15 -8.27
N ARG A 78 11.34 -9.55 -7.58
CA ARG A 78 11.85 -8.88 -6.40
C ARG A 78 12.26 -7.43 -6.69
N ASP A 79 12.94 -7.18 -7.79
CA ASP A 79 13.36 -5.83 -8.18
C ASP A 79 12.15 -4.93 -8.45
N VAL A 80 11.12 -5.45 -9.13
CA VAL A 80 9.84 -4.73 -9.36
C VAL A 80 9.16 -4.42 -8.03
N MET A 81 9.00 -5.41 -7.15
CA MET A 81 8.39 -5.20 -5.83
C MET A 81 9.17 -4.15 -5.01
N THR A 82 10.49 -4.24 -5.04
CA THR A 82 11.38 -3.29 -4.34
C THR A 82 11.23 -1.88 -4.90
N ALA A 83 11.19 -1.73 -6.24
CA ALA A 83 10.96 -0.45 -6.88
C ALA A 83 9.61 0.17 -6.48
N ILE A 84 8.54 -0.63 -6.39
CA ILE A 84 7.23 -0.15 -5.94
C ILE A 84 7.29 0.37 -4.49
N ILE A 85 7.91 -0.39 -3.57
CA ILE A 85 8.06 0.04 -2.17
C ILE A 85 8.89 1.32 -2.08
N LEU A 86 10.01 1.41 -2.80
CA LEU A 86 10.87 2.59 -2.77
C LEU A 86 10.18 3.81 -3.39
N ALA A 87 9.46 3.65 -4.50
CA ALA A 87 8.70 4.73 -5.11
C ALA A 87 7.62 5.27 -4.16
N LEU A 88 6.85 4.38 -3.51
CA LEU A 88 5.81 4.77 -2.56
C LEU A 88 6.41 5.34 -1.26
N GLY A 89 7.52 4.76 -0.79
CA GLY A 89 8.27 5.20 0.38
C GLY A 89 8.98 6.54 0.18
N LEU A 90 9.28 6.93 -1.05
CA LEU A 90 9.74 8.27 -1.39
C LEU A 90 8.56 9.24 -1.54
N ALA A 91 7.55 8.86 -2.34
CA ALA A 91 6.47 9.75 -2.72
C ALA A 91 5.60 10.16 -1.52
N LEU A 92 5.11 9.20 -0.73
CA LEU A 92 4.17 9.51 0.36
C LEU A 92 4.78 10.41 1.43
N PRO A 93 5.97 10.13 2.00
CA PRO A 93 6.57 11.02 2.98
C PRO A 93 6.94 12.38 2.39
N SER A 94 7.41 12.44 1.14
CA SER A 94 7.74 13.71 0.48
C SER A 94 6.50 14.60 0.34
N ILE A 95 5.37 14.05 -0.09
CA ILE A 95 4.11 14.79 -0.17
C ILE A 95 3.67 15.23 1.23
N ALA A 96 3.83 14.39 2.26
CA ALA A 96 3.45 14.73 3.63
C ALA A 96 4.29 15.90 4.16
N VAL A 97 5.60 15.90 3.85
CA VAL A 97 6.52 16.99 4.17
C VAL A 97 6.10 18.29 3.45
N VAL A 98 5.78 18.23 2.15
CA VAL A 98 5.31 19.41 1.39
C VAL A 98 4.03 20.00 2.00
N LEU A 99 3.08 19.16 2.40
CA LEU A 99 1.82 19.61 2.99
C LEU A 99 1.98 20.20 4.41
N ASN A 100 2.95 19.72 5.19
CA ASN A 100 3.11 20.13 6.59
C ASN A 100 4.16 21.22 6.82
N LEU A 101 5.17 21.34 5.94
CA LEU A 101 6.23 22.33 6.07
C LEU A 101 5.95 23.56 5.17
N PRO A 102 6.08 23.50 3.83
CA PRO A 102 5.70 24.62 2.96
C PRO A 102 4.24 25.09 3.10
N MET A 103 3.30 24.15 3.21
CA MET A 103 1.87 24.48 3.27
C MET A 103 1.31 24.47 4.69
N ARG A 104 2.16 24.71 5.70
CA ARG A 104 1.77 24.65 7.11
C ARG A 104 0.53 25.47 7.43
N ASP A 105 0.45 26.69 6.90
CA ASP A 105 -0.60 27.67 7.18
C ASP A 105 -1.92 27.40 6.43
N TYR A 106 -1.94 26.37 5.58
CA TYR A 106 -3.15 25.99 4.86
C TYR A 106 -4.06 25.20 5.80
N ASP A 107 -5.37 25.37 5.59
CA ASP A 107 -6.36 24.62 6.34
C ASP A 107 -6.22 23.10 6.11
N GLU A 108 -6.49 22.34 7.17
CA GLU A 108 -6.40 20.88 7.17
C GLU A 108 -7.36 20.26 6.16
N GLU A 109 -8.51 20.88 5.88
CA GLU A 109 -9.44 20.41 4.85
C GLU A 109 -8.83 20.46 3.45
N LYS A 110 -8.05 21.52 3.15
CA LYS A 110 -7.34 21.64 1.86
C LYS A 110 -6.23 20.60 1.74
N LYS A 111 -5.45 20.39 2.82
CA LYS A 111 -4.42 19.35 2.86
C LYS A 111 -5.03 17.96 2.67
N ALA A 112 -6.15 17.70 3.35
CA ALA A 112 -6.90 16.46 3.20
C ALA A 112 -7.43 16.27 1.78
N PHE A 113 -7.92 17.32 1.11
CA PHE A 113 -8.34 17.24 -0.29
C PHE A 113 -7.18 16.82 -1.20
N VAL A 114 -6.02 17.48 -1.08
CA VAL A 114 -4.82 17.14 -1.87
C VAL A 114 -4.38 15.71 -1.60
N TRP A 115 -4.31 15.30 -0.33
CA TRP A 115 -3.95 13.94 0.04
C TRP A 115 -4.97 12.90 -0.45
N GLY A 116 -6.25 13.24 -0.44
CA GLY A 116 -7.33 12.42 -0.98
C GLY A 116 -7.19 12.20 -2.49
N MET A 117 -6.73 13.19 -3.25
CA MET A 117 -6.40 13.01 -4.67
C MET A 117 -5.26 12.00 -4.86
N VAL A 118 -4.22 12.06 -4.02
CA VAL A 118 -3.11 11.09 -4.04
C VAL A 118 -3.62 9.67 -3.74
N CYS A 119 -4.47 9.51 -2.72
CA CYS A 119 -5.06 8.21 -2.37
C CYS A 119 -5.84 7.61 -3.54
N ASN A 120 -6.70 8.42 -4.19
CA ASN A 120 -7.50 7.97 -5.32
C ASN A 120 -6.66 7.68 -6.57
N LEU A 121 -5.61 8.46 -6.83
CA LEU A 121 -4.69 8.19 -7.93
C LEU A 121 -4.02 6.82 -7.76
N ILE A 122 -3.48 6.54 -6.57
CA ILE A 122 -2.88 5.23 -6.24
C ILE A 122 -3.92 4.12 -6.39
N LEU A 123 -5.15 4.35 -5.91
CA LEU A 123 -6.25 3.38 -5.99
C LEU A 123 -6.61 3.05 -7.45
N VAL A 124 -6.70 4.06 -8.31
CA VAL A 124 -6.98 3.88 -9.74
C VAL A 124 -5.84 3.12 -10.42
N CYS A 125 -4.58 3.50 -10.18
CA CYS A 125 -3.41 2.79 -10.70
C CYS A 125 -3.37 1.33 -10.22
N TYR A 126 -3.76 1.08 -8.98
CA TYR A 126 -3.85 -0.27 -8.41
C TYR A 126 -4.94 -1.10 -9.09
N TYR A 127 -6.13 -0.54 -9.33
CA TYR A 127 -7.21 -1.26 -10.02
C TYR A 127 -7.04 -1.38 -11.53
N SER A 128 -6.22 -0.54 -12.16
CA SER A 128 -5.88 -0.69 -13.57
C SER A 128 -4.83 -1.78 -13.85
N ALA A 129 -4.02 -2.16 -12.85
CA ALA A 129 -3.05 -3.26 -12.99
C ALA A 129 -3.69 -4.64 -13.29
N PRO A 130 -4.79 -5.07 -12.63
CA PRO A 130 -5.49 -6.29 -13.02
C PRO A 130 -6.19 -6.18 -14.39
N MET A 131 -6.51 -4.99 -14.90
CA MET A 131 -7.07 -4.83 -16.24
C MET A 131 -6.05 -5.00 -17.37
N SER A 132 -4.74 -4.81 -17.11
CA SER A 132 -3.71 -5.08 -18.12
C SER A 132 -3.35 -6.57 -18.25
N THR A 133 -4.03 -7.45 -17.51
CA THR A 133 -3.85 -8.91 -17.52
C THR A 133 -5.11 -9.69 -17.92
N LEU A 134 -6.18 -8.98 -18.33
CA LEU A 134 -7.27 -9.53 -19.14
C LEU A 134 -6.92 -9.41 -20.62
#